data_AF-A0A2V3A420-F1
#
_entry.id   AF-A0A2V3A420-F1
#
_cell.length_a   1.000
_cell.length_b   1.000
_cell.length_c   1.000
_cell.angle_alpha   90.00
_cell.angle_beta   90.00
_cell.angle_gamma   90.00
#
_symmetry.space_group_name_H-M   'P 1'
#
loop_
_entity.id
_entity.type
_entity.pdbx_description
1 polymer ?
#
loop_
_entity_poly.entity_id
_entity_poly.type
_entity_poly.pdbx_seq_one_letter_code
_entity_poly.pdbx_strand_id
1 'polypeptide(L)'
;MTVTRLGPVISKIAADSGKGTVLSLQWTALEPSKELEASLKMNKAADWNQFEQALELFHTPAQNFVFASPDGTIAYKANGKIPIRKKKPLIF
;
A
#
# COMPACT_ATOMS: atom_id res chain seq x y z
N MET A 1 8.50 9.79 -21.57
CA MET A 1 7.43 9.46 -20.60
C MET A 1 6.83 10.77 -20.12
N THR A 2 5.52 10.98 -20.27
CA THR A 2 4.87 12.22 -19.84
C THR A 2 4.40 12.07 -18.39
N VAL A 3 4.77 13.01 -17.54
CA VAL A 3 4.44 13.02 -16.10
C VAL A 3 3.67 14.30 -15.80
N THR A 4 2.60 14.16 -15.03
CA THR A 4 1.80 15.27 -14.51
C THR A 4 2.09 15.45 -13.02
N ARG A 5 1.50 16.46 -12.38
CA ARG A 5 1.52 16.59 -10.91
C ARG A 5 1.00 15.35 -10.18
N LEU A 6 0.14 14.56 -10.82
CA LEU A 6 -0.47 13.35 -10.25
C LEU A 6 0.30 12.09 -10.65
N GLY A 7 1.52 12.19 -11.18
CA GLY A 7 2.29 11.03 -11.64
C GLY A 7 2.15 10.77 -13.15
N PRO A 8 2.57 9.59 -13.63
CA PRO A 8 2.69 9.30 -15.05
C PRO A 8 1.34 9.25 -15.77
N VAL A 9 1.36 9.64 -17.05
CA VAL A 9 0.24 9.44 -17.95
C VAL A 9 0.12 7.96 -18.31
N ILE A 10 -1.06 7.37 -18.06
CA ILE A 10 -1.35 5.96 -18.26
C ILE A 10 -2.36 5.70 -19.39
N SER A 11 -2.79 6.72 -20.14
CA SER A 11 -3.78 6.57 -21.23
C SER A 11 -3.47 5.50 -22.28
N LYS A 12 -2.19 5.13 -22.46
CA LYS A 12 -1.80 4.06 -23.41
C LYS A 12 -2.10 2.65 -22.89
N ILE A 13 -2.18 2.48 -21.57
CA ILE A 13 -2.37 1.19 -20.89
C ILE A 13 -3.72 1.09 -20.18
N ALA A 14 -4.33 2.23 -19.85
CA ALA A 14 -5.72 2.30 -19.44
C ALA A 14 -6.61 2.12 -20.67
N ALA A 15 -7.54 1.18 -20.62
CA ALA A 15 -8.56 1.01 -21.67
C ALA A 15 -9.25 2.34 -21.96
N ASP A 16 -9.72 2.49 -23.21
CA ASP A 16 -10.34 3.67 -23.84
C ASP A 16 -10.58 4.85 -22.88
N SER A 17 -9.60 5.75 -22.78
CA SER A 17 -9.71 6.93 -21.90
C SER A 17 -10.75 7.95 -22.39
N GLY A 18 -11.40 7.70 -23.54
CA GLY A 18 -12.27 8.65 -24.22
C GLY A 18 -11.49 9.67 -25.04
N LYS A 19 -12.07 10.11 -26.16
CA LYS A 19 -11.46 11.14 -27.02
C LYS A 19 -11.26 12.45 -26.23
N GLY A 20 -10.07 13.03 -26.34
CA GLY A 20 -9.72 14.31 -25.70
C GLY A 20 -9.43 14.23 -24.20
N THR A 21 -9.41 13.04 -23.60
CA THR A 21 -9.13 12.85 -22.16
C THR A 21 -7.79 12.15 -21.95
N VAL A 22 -7.01 12.65 -20.98
CA VAL A 22 -5.73 12.06 -20.57
C VAL A 22 -5.85 11.57 -19.13
N LEU A 23 -5.48 10.31 -18.89
CA LEU A 23 -5.47 9.69 -17.56
C LEU A 23 -4.04 9.68 -17.00
N SER A 24 -3.92 10.05 -15.72
CA SER A 24 -2.68 9.95 -14.95
C SER A 24 -2.95 9.24 -13.62
N LEU A 25 -1.94 8.56 -13.07
CA LEU A 25 -2.08 7.75 -11.85
C LEU A 25 -1.08 8.17 -10.78
N GLN A 26 -1.62 8.62 -9.64
CA GLN A 26 -0.83 8.86 -8.43
C GLN A 26 -0.82 7.58 -7.60
N TRP A 27 0.25 6.81 -7.72
CA TRP A 27 0.41 5.56 -6.99
C TRP A 27 1.38 5.75 -5.82
N THR A 28 0.98 5.32 -4.63
CA THR A 28 1.78 5.42 -3.40
C THR A 28 3.10 4.66 -3.47
N ALA A 29 3.24 3.66 -4.36
CA ALA A 29 4.52 2.98 -4.60
C ALA A 29 5.60 3.86 -5.23
N LEU A 30 5.23 5.02 -5.78
CA LEU A 30 6.18 6.01 -6.31
C LEU A 30 6.65 7.00 -5.24
N GLU A 31 6.14 6.90 -4.01
CA GLU A 31 6.59 7.71 -2.88
C GLU A 31 7.69 6.98 -2.11
N PRO A 32 8.68 7.69 -1.55
CA PRO A 32 9.67 7.07 -0.68
C PRO A 32 9.03 6.33 0.49
N SER A 33 9.50 5.12 0.75
CA SER A 33 8.94 4.23 1.74
C SER A 33 9.99 3.28 2.30
N LYS A 34 9.61 2.46 3.29
CA LYS A 34 10.53 1.73 4.17
C LYS A 34 10.27 0.22 4.19
N GLU A 35 9.81 -0.34 3.07
CA GLU A 35 9.40 -1.75 2.96
C GLU A 35 10.54 -2.71 3.29
N LEU A 36 11.78 -2.39 2.91
CA LEU A 36 12.94 -3.21 3.24
C LEU A 36 13.19 -3.21 4.76
N GLU A 37 13.10 -2.04 5.40
CA GLU A 37 13.22 -1.93 6.87
C GLU A 37 12.08 -2.69 7.56
N ALA A 38 10.85 -2.53 7.06
CA ALA A 38 9.67 -3.25 7.53
C ALA A 38 9.89 -4.77 7.44
N SER A 39 10.35 -5.27 6.29
CA SER A 39 10.60 -6.70 6.05
C SER A 39 11.65 -7.27 7.00
N LEU A 40 12.75 -6.53 7.21
CA LEU A 40 13.80 -6.96 8.13
C LEU A 40 13.33 -6.94 9.59
N LYS A 41 12.48 -6.00 9.98
CA LYS A 41 11.90 -5.94 11.33
C LYS A 41 10.85 -7.01 11.55
N MET A 42 9.98 -7.28 10.56
CA MET A 42 9.02 -8.39 10.60
C MET A 42 9.74 -9.73 10.81
N ASN A 43 10.82 -9.97 10.06
CA ASN A 43 11.62 -11.20 10.20
C ASN A 43 12.34 -11.33 11.55
N LYS A 44 12.50 -10.23 12.30
CA LYS A 44 13.16 -10.20 13.61
C LYS A 44 12.16 -10.08 14.78
N ALA A 45 10.88 -9.95 14.50
CA ALA A 45 9.86 -9.77 15.52
C ALA A 45 9.72 -11.04 16.37
N ALA A 46 9.74 -10.88 17.69
CA ALA A 46 9.57 -12.00 18.62
C ALA A 46 8.08 -12.30 18.95
N ASP A 47 7.21 -11.31 18.73
CA ASP A 47 5.81 -11.35 19.11
C ASP A 47 4.96 -10.51 18.14
N TRP A 48 3.62 -10.61 18.28
CA TRP A 48 2.69 -9.86 17.44
C TRP A 48 2.89 -8.35 17.51
N ASN A 49 3.17 -7.79 18.69
CA ASN A 49 3.29 -6.33 18.84
C ASN A 49 4.48 -5.79 18.06
N GLN A 50 5.62 -6.49 18.11
CA GLN A 50 6.80 -6.15 17.31
C GLN A 50 6.54 -6.32 15.81
N PHE A 51 5.81 -7.36 15.42
CA PHE A 51 5.42 -7.59 14.03
C PHE A 51 4.50 -6.47 13.54
N GLU A 52 3.52 -6.08 14.35
CA GLU A 52 2.58 -5.01 14.06
C GLU A 52 3.28 -3.65 13.91
N GLN A 53 4.25 -3.33 14.78
CA GLN A 53 5.06 -2.12 14.66
C GLN A 53 5.92 -2.13 13.38
N ALA A 54 6.43 -3.30 12.98
CA ALA A 54 7.15 -3.42 11.71
C ALA A 54 6.23 -3.17 10.51
N LEU A 55 4.97 -3.58 10.57
CA LEU A 55 3.98 -3.33 9.52
C LEU A 55 3.71 -1.84 9.30
N GLU A 56 3.84 -0.98 10.31
CA GLU A 56 3.65 0.47 10.13
C GLU A 56 4.61 1.08 9.10
N LEU A 57 5.76 0.44 8.87
CA LEU A 57 6.77 0.86 7.89
C LEU A 57 6.52 0.31 6.48
N PHE A 58 5.57 -0.61 6.32
CA PHE A 58 5.24 -1.25 5.05
C PHE A 58 4.11 -0.49 4.34
N HIS A 59 4.46 0.44 3.45
CA HIS A 59 3.47 1.32 2.82
C HIS A 59 2.91 0.75 1.51
N THR A 60 3.67 -0.06 0.78
CA THR A 60 3.27 -0.56 -0.54
C THR A 60 3.96 -1.89 -0.88
N PRO A 61 3.36 -2.78 -1.68
CA PRO A 61 1.97 -2.77 -2.11
C PRO A 61 1.01 -2.98 -0.92
N ALA A 62 -0.21 -2.43 -1.01
CA ALA A 62 -1.22 -2.74 -0.01
C ALA A 62 -1.55 -4.24 -0.09
N GLN A 63 -1.40 -4.94 1.03
CA GLN A 63 -1.62 -6.39 1.09
C GLN A 63 -2.09 -6.82 2.48
N ASN A 64 -2.62 -8.03 2.54
CA ASN A 64 -3.08 -8.64 3.78
C ASN A 64 -1.94 -9.42 4.43
N PHE A 65 -1.77 -9.25 5.73
CA PHE A 65 -0.83 -10.00 6.55
C PHE A 65 -1.58 -10.88 7.54
N VAL A 66 -1.12 -12.11 7.68
CA VAL A 66 -1.62 -13.08 8.65
C VAL A 66 -0.45 -13.51 9.52
N PHE A 67 -0.66 -13.56 10.83
CA PHE A 67 0.35 -13.94 11.81
C PHE A 67 -0.19 -15.03 12.72
N ALA A 68 0.68 -15.97 13.09
CA ALA A 68 0.39 -17.01 14.06
C ALA A 68 1.64 -17.29 14.91
N SER A 69 1.49 -17.45 16.22
CA SER A 69 2.59 -17.75 17.14
C SER A 69 2.28 -18.89 18.14
N PRO A 70 3.31 -19.50 18.76
CA PRO A 70 3.14 -20.62 19.70
C PRO A 70 2.37 -20.29 20.98
N ASP A 71 2.29 -19.01 21.36
CA ASP A 71 1.47 -18.54 22.49
C ASP A 71 -0.04 -18.55 22.17
N GLY A 72 -0.43 -18.95 20.96
CA GLY A 72 -1.81 -19.05 20.51
C GLY A 72 -2.33 -17.78 19.82
N THR A 73 -1.51 -16.74 19.64
CA THR A 73 -1.94 -15.53 18.93
C THR A 73 -2.17 -15.84 17.45
N ILE A 74 -3.34 -15.48 16.94
CA ILE A 74 -3.68 -15.48 15.50
C ILE A 74 -4.17 -14.08 15.16
N ALA A 75 -3.50 -13.41 14.22
CA ALA A 75 -3.80 -12.03 13.88
C ALA A 75 -3.86 -11.81 12.37
N TYR A 76 -4.65 -10.81 11.98
CA TYR A 76 -4.81 -10.36 10.60
C TYR A 76 -4.70 -8.84 10.54
N LYS A 77 -3.95 -8.33 9.56
CA LYS A 77 -3.86 -6.89 9.30
C LYS A 77 -3.80 -6.61 7.80
N ALA A 78 -4.79 -5.88 7.29
CA ALA A 78 -4.72 -5.28 5.97
C ALA A 78 -3.84 -4.02 6.07
N ASN A 79 -2.71 -4.02 5.36
CA ASN A 79 -1.68 -3.01 5.56
C ASN A 79 -1.23 -2.39 4.24
N GLY A 80 -1.01 -1.08 4.26
CA GLY A 80 -0.60 -0.28 3.10
C GLY A 80 -1.07 1.17 3.22
N LYS A 81 -0.44 2.06 2.44
CA LYS A 81 -0.76 3.49 2.43
C LYS A 81 -1.97 3.74 1.53
N ILE A 82 -3.09 4.10 2.15
CA ILE A 82 -4.36 4.33 1.47
C ILE A 82 -4.61 5.84 1.29
N PRO A 83 -4.83 6.33 0.05
CA PRO A 83 -5.14 7.74 -0.19
C PRO A 83 -6.45 8.18 0.47
N ILE A 84 -6.40 9.24 1.28
CA ILE A 84 -7.58 9.83 1.92
C ILE A 84 -8.34 10.69 0.90
N ARG A 85 -9.66 10.45 0.75
CA ARG A 85 -10.54 11.23 -0.15
C ARG A 85 -11.67 11.88 0.66
N LYS A 86 -12.06 13.11 0.29
CA LYS A 86 -13.07 13.91 1.01
C LYS A 86 -14.51 13.35 0.96
N LYS A 87 -14.80 12.31 0.17
CA LYS A 87 -16.10 11.64 0.14
C LYS A 87 -16.03 10.34 0.93
N LYS A 88 -17.07 10.07 1.74
CA LYS A 88 -17.21 8.87 2.57
C LYS A 88 -16.79 7.62 1.79
N PRO A 89 -15.95 6.74 2.38
CA PRO A 89 -15.59 5.52 1.70
C PRO A 89 -16.85 4.67 1.54
N LEU A 90 -17.08 4.17 0.33
CA LEU A 90 -17.94 3.01 0.10
C LEU A 90 -17.19 1.80 0.67
N ILE A 91 -17.25 1.65 1.99
CA ILE A 91 -17.01 0.37 2.63
C ILE A 91 -18.38 -0.29 2.68
N PHE A 92 -18.51 -1.44 2.01
CA PHE A 92 -19.70 -2.28 2.09
C PHE A 92 -19.94 -2.73 3.53
#